data_AF-A0A3M0Y0D0-F1
#
_entry.id   AF-A0A3M0Y0D0-F1
#
_cell.length_a   1.000
_cell.length_b   1.000
_cell.length_c   1.000
_cell.angle_alpha   90.00
_cell.angle_beta   90.00
_cell.angle_gamma   90.00
#
_symmetry.space_group_name_H-M   'P 1'
#
loop_
_entity.id
_entity.type
_entity.pdbx_description
1 polymer ?
#
loop_
_entity_poly.entity_id
_entity_poly.type
_entity_poly.pdbx_seq_one_letter_code
_entity_poly.pdbx_strand_id
1 'polypeptide(L)'
;MAIGANSYGSVEEVAALVPRYTSNGSFTSSTRPTLTQVEQFIDRISGVLNVMLAAEGFAIPITQADAKLACDEIVVSAVVDLCHAANSAGRFYTDRELRGKSPFSVIRAELAEWVQEHAAGFERIGATRSTSLAEQIAYRDVDDAGDDVFPIFQRKGFGNQFTDWDT
;
A
#
# COMPACT_ATOMS: atom_id res chain seq x y z
N MET A 1 15.66 8.88 -13.45
CA MET A 1 14.28 8.70 -13.92
C MET A 1 13.40 9.15 -12.79
N ALA A 2 12.57 10.19 -12.95
CA ALA A 2 11.74 10.66 -11.85
C ALA A 2 10.85 9.53 -11.31
N ILE A 3 10.74 9.44 -9.98
CA ILE A 3 9.84 8.53 -9.27
C ILE A 3 8.40 8.77 -9.75
N GLY A 4 7.63 7.69 -9.93
CA GLY A 4 6.24 7.75 -10.37
C GLY A 4 5.34 8.51 -9.39
N ALA A 5 4.27 9.13 -9.91
CA ALA A 5 3.34 9.92 -9.10
C ALA A 5 2.56 9.10 -8.04
N ASN A 6 2.47 7.79 -8.22
CA ASN A 6 1.79 6.86 -7.30
C ASN A 6 2.78 6.06 -6.44
N SER A 7 4.03 6.52 -6.36
CA SER A 7 5.07 5.89 -5.56
C SER A 7 5.18 6.54 -4.18
N TYR A 8 5.61 5.76 -3.20
CA TYR A 8 5.77 6.18 -1.81
C TYR A 8 7.25 6.25 -1.44
N GLY A 9 7.63 7.28 -0.68
CA GLY A 9 9.01 7.57 -0.30
C GLY A 9 9.80 8.37 -1.34
N SER A 10 11.03 8.72 -0.94
CA SER A 10 11.96 9.54 -1.71
C SER A 10 13.39 8.96 -1.72
N VAL A 11 14.20 9.41 -2.68
CA VAL A 11 15.62 9.00 -2.73
C VAL A 11 16.38 9.56 -1.53
N GLU A 12 16.01 10.76 -1.08
CA GLU A 12 16.62 11.47 0.04
C GLU A 12 16.41 10.72 1.36
N GLU A 13 15.21 10.20 1.61
CA GLU A 13 14.92 9.38 2.80
C GLU A 13 15.71 8.08 2.80
N VAL A 14 15.78 7.39 1.65
CA VAL A 14 16.61 6.18 1.51
C VAL A 14 18.09 6.53 1.75
N ALA A 15 18.58 7.61 1.16
CA ALA A 15 19.96 8.06 1.30
C ALA A 15 20.35 8.36 2.76
N ALA A 16 19.40 8.91 3.54
CA ALA A 16 19.59 9.17 4.96
C ALA A 16 19.77 7.89 5.80
N LEU A 17 19.13 6.79 5.40
CA LEU A 17 19.19 5.50 6.10
C LEU A 17 20.38 4.63 5.66
N VAL A 18 20.89 4.83 4.43
CA VAL A 18 22.06 4.10 3.92
C VAL A 18 23.20 5.02 3.47
N PRO A 19 23.72 5.90 4.35
CA PRO A 19 24.76 6.87 4.00
C PRO A 19 26.07 6.22 3.52
N ARG A 20 26.29 4.93 3.84
CA ARG A 20 27.44 4.16 3.38
C ARG A 20 27.49 3.96 1.87
N TYR A 21 26.34 3.99 1.20
CA TYR A 21 26.22 3.71 -0.24
C TYR A 21 26.06 4.97 -1.08
N THR A 22 26.11 6.14 -0.44
CA THR A 22 25.94 7.44 -1.09
C THR A 22 27.27 8.15 -1.29
N SER A 23 27.27 9.17 -2.15
CA SER A 23 28.38 10.11 -2.30
C SER A 23 27.90 11.47 -1.80
N ASN A 24 28.54 11.99 -0.74
CA ASN A 24 28.13 13.24 -0.09
C ASN A 24 26.64 13.28 0.32
N GLY A 25 26.10 12.14 0.77
CA GLY A 25 24.70 12.06 1.22
C GLY A 25 23.67 11.87 0.09
N SER A 26 24.10 11.66 -1.16
CA SER A 26 23.18 11.42 -2.28
C SER A 26 23.61 10.24 -3.16
N PHE A 27 22.65 9.56 -3.77
CA PHE A 27 22.93 8.58 -4.82
C PHE A 27 23.30 9.29 -6.13
N THR A 28 24.24 8.70 -6.88
CA THR A 28 24.73 9.26 -8.15
C THR A 28 24.74 8.20 -9.24
N SER A 29 25.24 8.52 -10.43
CA SER A 29 25.49 7.53 -11.49
C SER A 29 26.65 6.57 -11.19
N SER A 30 27.47 6.86 -10.18
CA SER A 30 28.65 6.07 -9.80
C SER A 30 28.50 5.33 -8.47
N THR A 31 27.46 5.62 -7.68
CA THR A 31 27.15 4.88 -6.46
C THR A 31 26.67 3.46 -6.76
N ARG A 32 26.69 2.60 -5.74
CA ARG A 32 26.13 1.24 -5.80
C ARG A 32 25.15 1.06 -4.64
N PRO A 33 23.83 1.04 -4.88
CA PRO A 33 23.14 1.23 -6.17
C PRO A 33 23.28 2.65 -6.74
N THR A 34 23.06 2.79 -8.05
CA THR A 34 22.97 4.10 -8.72
C THR A 34 21.65 4.79 -8.39
N LEU A 35 21.59 6.12 -8.55
CA LEU A 35 20.36 6.91 -8.39
C LEU A 35 19.18 6.29 -9.15
N THR A 36 19.38 5.94 -10.43
CA THR A 36 18.34 5.34 -11.26
C THR A 36 17.90 3.97 -10.80
N GLN A 37 18.78 3.19 -10.19
CA GLN A 37 18.39 1.91 -9.59
C GLN A 37 17.54 2.11 -8.33
N VAL A 38 17.86 3.10 -7.49
CA VAL A 38 17.07 3.42 -6.29
C VAL A 38 15.68 3.92 -6.68
N GLU A 39 15.58 4.83 -7.65
CA GLU A 39 14.30 5.29 -8.21
C GLU A 39 13.45 4.11 -8.70
N GLN A 40 14.06 3.17 -9.43
CA GLN A 40 13.38 1.94 -9.88
C GLN A 40 12.95 1.01 -8.75
N PHE A 41 13.73 0.92 -7.67
CA PHE A 41 13.35 0.13 -6.50
C PHE A 41 12.12 0.71 -5.83
N ILE A 42 12.08 2.04 -5.62
CA ILE A 42 10.95 2.76 -5.05
C ILE A 42 9.69 2.51 -5.88
N ASP A 43 9.76 2.67 -7.20
CA ASP A 43 8.61 2.47 -8.09
C ASP A 43 8.10 1.02 -8.08
N ARG A 44 9.01 0.04 -8.08
CA ARG A 44 8.63 -1.39 -8.09
C ARG A 44 7.97 -1.80 -6.78
N ILE A 45 8.54 -1.38 -5.64
CA ILE A 45 7.98 -1.69 -4.33
C ILE A 45 6.65 -0.98 -4.13
N SER A 46 6.55 0.29 -4.53
CA SER A 46 5.28 1.02 -4.49
C SER A 46 4.22 0.40 -5.39
N GLY A 47 4.60 -0.07 -6.58
CA GLY A 47 3.69 -0.79 -7.47
C GLY A 47 3.12 -2.06 -6.84
N VAL A 48 3.95 -2.83 -6.13
CA VAL A 48 3.49 -4.01 -5.38
C VAL A 48 2.55 -3.62 -4.24
N LEU A 49 2.91 -2.60 -3.46
CA LEU A 49 2.08 -2.09 -2.37
C LEU A 49 0.72 -1.59 -2.90
N ASN A 50 0.70 -0.85 -4.00
CA ASN A 50 -0.52 -0.36 -4.65
C ASN A 50 -1.47 -1.50 -5.06
N VAL A 51 -0.93 -2.61 -5.59
CA VAL A 51 -1.76 -3.78 -5.94
C VAL A 51 -2.39 -4.39 -4.69
N MET A 52 -1.65 -4.47 -3.59
CA MET A 52 -2.15 -5.03 -2.32
C MET A 52 -3.20 -4.12 -1.67
N LEU A 53 -2.95 -2.81 -1.65
CA LEU A 53 -3.90 -1.81 -1.17
C LEU A 53 -5.18 -1.79 -2.01
N ALA A 54 -5.06 -1.91 -3.33
CA ALA A 54 -6.22 -2.02 -4.23
C ALA A 54 -7.01 -3.32 -3.98
N ALA A 55 -6.35 -4.43 -3.62
CA ALA A 55 -7.02 -5.67 -3.24
C ALA A 55 -7.85 -5.51 -1.94
N GLU A 56 -7.40 -4.67 -1.02
CA GLU A 56 -8.16 -4.26 0.17
C GLU A 56 -9.22 -3.18 -0.13
N GLY A 57 -9.33 -2.73 -1.38
CA GLY A 57 -10.33 -1.75 -1.83
C GLY A 57 -9.95 -0.28 -1.66
N PHE A 58 -8.70 0.04 -1.34
CA PHE A 58 -8.25 1.43 -1.24
C PHE A 58 -8.07 2.07 -2.61
N ALA A 59 -8.42 3.36 -2.69
CA ALA A 59 -8.13 4.18 -3.86
C ALA A 59 -6.62 4.46 -3.94
N ILE A 60 -6.07 4.35 -5.15
CA ILE A 60 -4.65 4.60 -5.43
C ILE A 60 -4.52 5.87 -6.28
N PRO A 61 -3.63 6.81 -5.95
CA PRO A 61 -2.72 6.79 -4.80
C PRO A 61 -3.43 7.06 -3.45
N ILE A 62 -2.83 6.60 -2.36
CA ILE A 62 -3.25 6.99 -1.01
C ILE A 62 -2.97 8.48 -0.80
N THR A 63 -4.03 9.26 -0.56
CA THR A 63 -3.96 10.71 -0.39
C THR A 63 -4.07 11.19 1.06
N GLN A 64 -4.63 10.35 1.96
CA GLN A 64 -4.69 10.67 3.39
C GLN A 64 -3.27 10.76 3.94
N ALA A 65 -2.94 11.88 4.61
CA ALA A 65 -1.56 12.24 4.91
C ALA A 65 -0.83 11.21 5.81
N ASP A 66 -1.46 10.73 6.87
CA ASP A 66 -0.86 9.78 7.82
C ASP A 66 -0.72 8.38 7.20
N ALA A 67 -1.71 7.94 6.43
CA ALA A 67 -1.69 6.70 5.67
C ALA A 67 -0.58 6.73 4.61
N LYS A 68 -0.41 7.88 3.96
CA LYS A 68 0.68 8.09 3.01
C LYS A 68 2.03 7.99 3.71
N LEU A 69 2.22 8.63 4.87
CA LEU A 69 3.46 8.53 5.65
C LEU A 69 3.77 7.08 6.05
N ALA A 70 2.74 6.32 6.45
CA ALA A 70 2.91 4.89 6.76
C ALA A 70 3.31 4.08 5.51
N CYS A 71 2.73 4.39 4.34
CA CYS A 71 3.15 3.80 3.06
C CYS A 71 4.59 4.20 2.69
N ASP A 72 4.98 5.45 2.91
CA ASP A 72 6.33 5.94 2.67
C ASP A 72 7.33 5.14 3.54
N GLU A 73 7.05 4.96 4.82
CA GLU A 73 7.93 4.23 5.76
C GLU A 73 8.18 2.78 5.33
N ILE A 74 7.13 2.03 4.98
CA ILE A 74 7.28 0.62 4.61
C ILE A 74 8.00 0.45 3.26
N VAL A 75 7.73 1.34 2.29
CA VAL A 75 8.41 1.32 1.00
C VAL A 75 9.89 1.68 1.17
N VAL A 76 10.20 2.75 1.90
CA VAL A 76 11.58 3.18 2.17
C VAL A 76 12.36 2.06 2.87
N SER A 77 11.76 1.40 3.88
CA SER A 77 12.37 0.28 4.60
C SER A 77 12.72 -0.89 3.66
N ALA A 78 11.78 -1.30 2.81
CA ALA A 78 12.03 -2.35 1.83
C ALA A 78 13.10 -1.96 0.79
N VAL A 79 13.15 -0.70 0.36
CA VAL A 79 14.17 -0.20 -0.57
C VAL A 79 15.56 -0.16 0.07
N VAL A 80 15.65 0.21 1.36
CA VAL A 80 16.89 0.13 2.14
C VAL A 80 17.44 -1.29 2.16
N ASP A 81 16.58 -2.29 2.37
CA ASP A 81 17.00 -3.69 2.32
C ASP A 81 17.50 -4.11 0.93
N LEU A 82 16.87 -3.62 -0.14
CA LEU A 82 17.35 -3.85 -1.50
C LEU A 82 18.70 -3.17 -1.75
N CYS A 83 18.94 -1.99 -1.19
CA CYS A 83 20.23 -1.30 -1.26
C CYS A 83 21.32 -2.10 -0.53
N HIS A 84 21.00 -2.66 0.64
CA HIS A 84 21.88 -3.57 1.34
C HIS A 84 22.15 -4.85 0.54
N ALA A 85 21.10 -5.48 0.00
CA ALA A 85 21.23 -6.69 -0.81
C ALA A 85 22.09 -6.48 -2.06
N ALA A 86 21.95 -5.33 -2.73
CA ALA A 86 22.77 -4.95 -3.87
C ALA A 86 24.27 -4.81 -3.54
N ASN A 87 24.60 -4.60 -2.27
CA ASN A 87 25.96 -4.52 -1.73
C ASN A 87 26.35 -5.76 -0.91
N SER A 88 25.64 -6.87 -1.08
CA SER A 88 25.91 -8.13 -0.36
C SER A 88 25.93 -7.94 1.17
N ALA A 89 25.02 -7.14 1.68
CA ALA A 89 24.90 -6.78 3.09
C ALA A 89 23.43 -6.86 3.55
N GLY A 90 23.20 -6.59 4.84
CA GLY A 90 21.87 -6.52 5.44
C GLY A 90 21.26 -7.88 5.73
N ARG A 91 19.95 -7.88 6.04
CA ARG A 91 19.23 -9.06 6.52
C ARG A 91 19.23 -10.24 5.53
N PHE A 92 19.21 -9.93 4.24
CA PHE A 92 19.21 -10.94 3.17
C PHE A 92 20.56 -11.60 2.89
N TYR A 93 21.65 -11.18 3.54
CA TYR A 93 22.95 -11.85 3.39
C TYR A 93 23.19 -12.92 4.46
N THR A 94 22.32 -13.01 5.46
CA THR A 94 22.34 -14.07 6.46
C THR A 94 21.32 -15.14 6.12
N ASP A 95 21.76 -16.40 6.03
CA ASP A 95 20.97 -17.55 5.51
C ASP A 95 19.63 -17.76 6.25
N ARG A 96 19.56 -17.31 7.50
CA ARG A 96 18.37 -17.42 8.37
C ARG A 96 17.14 -16.72 7.81
N GLU A 97 17.33 -15.57 7.15
CA GLU A 97 16.22 -14.72 6.70
C GLU A 97 15.72 -15.13 5.30
N LEU A 98 16.60 -15.69 4.46
CA LEU A 98 16.20 -16.16 3.14
C LEU A 98 15.53 -17.52 3.18
N ARG A 99 16.00 -18.50 3.99
CA ARG A 99 15.44 -19.87 4.02
C ARG A 99 15.20 -20.47 2.62
N GLY A 100 16.10 -20.21 1.66
CA GLY A 100 15.95 -20.64 0.26
C GLY A 100 14.98 -19.82 -0.61
N LYS A 101 14.44 -18.72 -0.09
CA LYS A 101 13.60 -17.76 -0.82
C LYS A 101 14.43 -16.62 -1.40
N SER A 102 13.89 -15.94 -2.40
CA SER A 102 14.48 -14.71 -2.93
C SER A 102 14.21 -13.52 -2.00
N PRO A 103 15.11 -12.52 -1.90
CA PRO A 103 14.85 -11.28 -1.15
C PRO A 103 13.50 -10.64 -1.48
N PHE A 104 13.16 -10.58 -2.78
CA PHE A 104 11.92 -9.99 -3.24
C PHE A 104 10.68 -10.77 -2.79
N SER A 105 10.74 -12.10 -2.72
CA SER A 105 9.62 -12.90 -2.21
C SER A 105 9.39 -12.72 -0.71
N VAL A 106 10.44 -12.40 0.06
CA VAL A 106 10.31 -12.07 1.48
C VAL A 106 9.65 -10.70 1.63
N ILE A 107 10.19 -9.67 0.95
CA ILE A 107 9.61 -8.32 0.94
C ILE A 107 8.13 -8.35 0.53
N ARG A 108 7.78 -9.11 -0.52
CA ARG A 108 6.39 -9.21 -0.98
C ARG A 108 5.47 -9.81 0.08
N ALA A 109 5.94 -10.81 0.83
CA ALA A 109 5.15 -11.41 1.89
C ALA A 109 4.92 -10.43 3.04
N GLU A 110 5.97 -9.70 3.43
CA GLU A 110 5.90 -8.68 4.48
C GLU A 110 4.99 -7.51 4.11
N LEU A 111 5.04 -7.03 2.86
CA LEU A 111 4.11 -6.01 2.39
C LEU A 111 2.66 -6.48 2.46
N ALA A 112 2.39 -7.74 2.10
CA ALA A 112 1.04 -8.29 2.15
C ALA A 112 0.51 -8.39 3.59
N GLU A 113 1.35 -8.89 4.50
CA GLU A 113 1.03 -8.96 5.93
C GLU A 113 0.79 -7.56 6.51
N TRP A 114 1.70 -6.62 6.22
CA TRP A 114 1.58 -5.24 6.67
C TRP A 114 0.29 -4.56 6.19
N VAL A 115 -0.09 -4.73 4.92
CA VAL A 115 -1.34 -4.18 4.37
C VAL A 115 -2.56 -4.74 5.12
N GLN A 116 -2.58 -6.04 5.38
CA GLN A 116 -3.69 -6.68 6.09
C GLN A 116 -3.82 -6.16 7.53
N GLU A 117 -2.70 -5.97 8.23
CA GLU A 117 -2.67 -5.43 9.59
C GLU A 117 -3.14 -3.97 9.66
N HIS A 118 -2.79 -3.17 8.66
CA HIS A 118 -3.00 -1.71 8.68
C HIS A 118 -4.28 -1.26 7.97
N ALA A 119 -4.94 -2.12 7.18
CA ALA A 119 -6.16 -1.78 6.44
C ALA A 119 -7.26 -1.18 7.33
N ALA A 120 -7.54 -1.78 8.49
CA ALA A 120 -8.54 -1.25 9.43
C ALA A 120 -8.13 0.11 10.02
N GLY A 121 -6.82 0.35 10.20
CA GLY A 121 -6.28 1.63 10.64
C GLY A 121 -6.48 2.72 9.59
N PHE A 122 -6.17 2.40 8.32
CA PHE A 122 -6.33 3.30 7.18
C PHE A 122 -7.77 3.75 6.98
N GLU A 123 -8.72 2.83 7.15
CA GLU A 123 -10.14 3.18 7.09
C GLU A 123 -10.54 4.14 8.22
N ARG A 124 -10.11 3.89 9.45
CA ARG A 124 -10.45 4.74 10.60
C ARG A 124 -9.89 6.16 10.51
N ILE A 125 -8.73 6.33 9.89
CA ILE A 125 -8.12 7.65 9.64
C ILE A 125 -8.63 8.33 8.37
N GLY A 126 -9.57 7.68 7.65
CA GLY A 126 -10.26 8.27 6.50
C GLY A 126 -9.58 8.07 5.15
N ALA A 127 -8.74 7.04 4.98
CA ALA A 127 -8.23 6.68 3.67
C ALA A 127 -9.38 6.30 2.72
N THR A 128 -9.38 6.88 1.52
CA THR A 128 -10.46 6.68 0.55
C THR A 128 -10.45 5.25 0.01
N ARG A 129 -11.63 4.62 -0.04
CA ARG A 129 -11.83 3.33 -0.72
C ARG A 129 -12.46 3.57 -2.10
N SER A 130 -11.96 2.87 -3.12
CA SER A 130 -12.54 2.89 -4.49
C SER A 130 -13.74 1.97 -4.61
N THR A 131 -13.76 0.88 -3.84
CA THR A 131 -14.88 -0.04 -3.75
C THR A 131 -15.58 0.18 -2.42
N SER A 132 -16.86 0.55 -2.47
CA SER A 132 -17.65 0.64 -1.24
C SER A 132 -17.97 -0.79 -0.77
N LEU A 133 -18.06 -1.02 0.54
CA LEU A 133 -18.54 -2.30 1.07
C LEU A 133 -19.93 -2.68 0.52
N ALA A 134 -20.69 -1.72 -0.01
CA ALA A 134 -21.98 -1.95 -0.67
C ALA A 134 -21.85 -2.66 -2.03
N GLU A 135 -20.72 -2.53 -2.73
CA GLU A 135 -20.48 -3.28 -3.98
C GLU A 135 -20.23 -4.78 -3.72
N GLN A 136 -19.71 -5.14 -2.53
CA GLN A 136 -19.49 -6.55 -2.15
C GLN A 136 -20.78 -7.24 -1.68
N ILE A 137 -21.74 -6.48 -1.15
CA ILE A 137 -23.09 -6.98 -0.88
C ILE A 137 -23.88 -6.78 -2.16
N ALA A 138 -23.63 -7.63 -3.16
CA ALA A 138 -24.26 -7.66 -4.50
C ALA A 138 -25.59 -6.89 -4.55
N TYR A 139 -25.49 -5.59 -4.75
CA TYR A 139 -26.64 -4.74 -4.94
C TYR A 139 -26.64 -4.37 -6.40
N ARG A 140 -27.73 -4.74 -7.06
CA ARG A 140 -27.92 -4.49 -8.47
C ARG A 140 -28.29 -3.02 -8.58
N ASP A 141 -27.33 -2.13 -8.84
CA ASP A 141 -27.59 -0.68 -8.91
C ASP A 141 -28.54 -0.32 -10.05
N VAL A 142 -28.60 -1.15 -11.10
CA VAL A 142 -29.45 -0.95 -12.28
C VAL A 142 -30.14 -2.23 -12.73
N ASP A 143 -31.42 -2.14 -13.09
CA ASP A 143 -32.16 -3.28 -13.62
C ASP A 143 -31.74 -3.63 -15.08
N ASP A 144 -32.41 -4.59 -15.72
CA ASP A 144 -32.12 -4.98 -17.11
C ASP A 144 -32.49 -3.89 -18.13
N ALA A 145 -33.21 -2.84 -17.71
CA ALA A 145 -33.58 -1.68 -18.52
C ALA A 145 -32.67 -0.46 -18.28
N GLY A 146 -31.78 -0.52 -17.27
CA GLY A 146 -30.87 0.57 -16.92
C GLY A 146 -31.46 1.58 -15.93
N ASP A 147 -32.57 1.24 -15.28
CA ASP A 147 -33.19 2.09 -14.25
C ASP A 147 -32.52 1.86 -12.88
N ASP A 148 -32.31 2.94 -12.13
CA ASP A 148 -31.77 2.88 -10.77
C ASP A 148 -32.66 2.00 -9.88
N VAL A 149 -32.10 0.90 -9.38
CA VAL A 149 -32.80 0.04 -8.41
C VAL A 149 -32.53 0.62 -7.02
N PHE A 150 -33.57 0.69 -6.18
CA PHE A 150 -33.42 1.12 -4.78
C PHE A 150 -33.20 -0.08 -3.84
N PRO A 151 -32.27 0.00 -2.87
CA PRO A 151 -31.97 -1.12 -2.00
C PRO A 151 -33.20 -1.66 -1.29
N ILE A 152 -33.46 -2.97 -1.44
CA ILE A 152 -34.61 -3.67 -0.81
C ILE A 152 -34.55 -3.53 0.72
N PHE A 153 -33.34 -3.42 1.28
CA PHE A 153 -33.11 -3.23 2.70
C PHE A 153 -32.36 -1.93 2.96
N GLN A 154 -33.10 -0.84 3.19
CA GLN A 154 -32.53 0.39 3.72
C GLN A 154 -32.64 0.40 5.24
N ARG A 155 -31.57 0.82 5.95
CA ARG A 155 -31.57 0.95 7.42
C ARG A 155 -32.66 1.90 7.94
N LYS A 156 -33.14 2.84 7.11
CA LYS A 156 -34.32 3.70 7.38
C LYS A 156 -35.67 3.02 7.11
N GLY A 157 -35.70 1.96 6.30
CA GLY A 157 -36.92 1.21 5.96
C GLY A 157 -37.36 0.23 7.04
N PHE A 158 -36.44 -0.21 7.91
CA PHE A 158 -36.79 -0.76 9.21
C PHE A 158 -37.20 0.40 10.12
N GLY A 159 -38.44 0.86 9.94
CA GLY A 159 -39.00 1.91 10.78
C GLY A 159 -38.84 1.54 12.26
N ASN A 160 -38.29 2.44 13.06
CA ASN A 160 -38.45 2.45 14.51
C ASN A 160 -39.91 2.77 14.91
N GLN A 161 -40.89 2.27 14.16
CA GLN A 161 -42.30 2.38 14.48
C GLN A 161 -42.72 1.07 15.12
N PHE A 162 -42.69 1.06 16.45
CA PHE A 162 -43.43 0.09 17.23
C PHE A 162 -44.90 0.45 17.10
N THR A 163 -45.59 -0.15 16.15
CA THR A 163 -47.05 -0.13 16.15
C THR A 163 -47.48 -0.85 17.42
N ASP A 164 -48.12 -0.13 18.33
CA ASP A 164 -48.81 -0.73 19.47
C ASP A 164 -50.05 -1.44 18.93
N TRP A 165 -50.11 -2.75 19.10
CA TRP A 165 -51.21 -3.58 18.60
C TRP A 165 -52.33 -3.75 19.64
N ASP A 166 -52.20 -3.09 20.80
CA ASP A 166 -53.13 -3.23 21.94
C ASP A 166 -54.09 -2.03 22.15
N THR A 167 -54.26 -1.13 21.17
CA THR A 167 -55.29 -0.06 21.21
C THR A 167 -56.42 -0.27 20.20
#